data_AF-A0A830GPF8-F1
#
_entry.id   AF-A0A830GPF8-F1
#
_cell.length_a   1.000
_cell.length_b   1.000
_cell.length_c   1.000
_cell.angle_alpha   90.00
_cell.angle_beta   90.00
_cell.angle_gamma   90.00
#
_symmetry.space_group_name_H-M   'P 1'
#
loop_
_entity.id
_entity.type
_entity.pdbx_description
1 polymer ?
#
loop_
_entity_poly.entity_id
_entity_poly.type
_entity_poly.pdbx_seq_one_letter_code
_entity_poly.pdbx_strand_id
1 'polypeptide(L)'
;MPYCTACGAAVRTTDAFCPECGTKRHEPDGEVSMPSTDERADQRAAEPGGSAADERPGETAEPAEEASPFERDSFSFGLSYPVSDGYEPFLLGSIFALVGSMIPFVGLFTNGYAFQLAGAAASGRPDPPGFDAFVDLFVDGLRATVALLVLWGGTAIVGAAVAAVAEQVGLAGGVRDLAVALVAFAGLYLTPAVLTAYAATGRFPRAFSGRYTGAFATSKEYLEAFAAWVLLLVMATVLWLASILTLVGPAFVATYASYAFAAFWGYHYREAANAGVVPPLAADDEREQAAIGPTNQSP
;
A
#
# COMPACT_ATOMS: atom_id res chain seq x y z
N MET A 1 -18.17 -10.08 -24.33
CA MET A 1 -17.66 -9.23 -23.23
C MET A 1 -16.27 -9.74 -22.89
N PRO A 2 -15.25 -8.87 -22.79
CA PRO A 2 -13.90 -9.34 -22.47
C PRO A 2 -13.80 -9.74 -20.99
N TYR A 3 -13.22 -10.91 -20.72
CA TYR A 3 -13.03 -11.45 -19.37
C TYR A 3 -11.59 -11.22 -18.92
N CYS A 4 -11.37 -11.09 -17.61
CA CYS A 4 -10.02 -11.05 -17.06
C CYS A 4 -9.36 -12.44 -17.17
N THR A 5 -8.15 -12.51 -17.71
CA THR A 5 -7.41 -13.77 -17.85
C THR A 5 -6.88 -14.31 -16.52
N ALA A 6 -6.76 -13.46 -15.49
CA ALA A 6 -6.29 -13.86 -14.17
C ALA A 6 -7.43 -14.44 -13.30
N CYS A 7 -8.59 -13.79 -13.25
CA CYS A 7 -9.68 -14.19 -12.33
C CYS A 7 -11.00 -14.58 -13.02
N GLY A 8 -11.11 -14.46 -14.34
CA GLY A 8 -12.33 -14.83 -15.08
C GLY A 8 -13.50 -13.84 -14.97
N ALA A 9 -13.38 -12.76 -14.20
CA ALA A 9 -14.44 -11.76 -14.06
C ALA A 9 -14.73 -11.03 -15.37
N ALA A 10 -15.99 -10.64 -15.58
CA ALA A 10 -16.40 -9.83 -16.73
C ALA A 10 -15.93 -8.38 -16.54
N VAL A 11 -15.19 -7.84 -17.52
CA VAL A 11 -14.61 -6.49 -17.41
C VAL A 11 -15.06 -5.62 -18.60
N ARG A 12 -15.48 -4.38 -18.34
CA ARG A 12 -15.92 -3.45 -19.40
C ARG A 12 -14.74 -3.04 -20.28
N THR A 13 -15.01 -2.73 -21.55
CA THR A 13 -13.97 -2.47 -22.56
C THR A 13 -13.15 -1.19 -22.31
N THR A 14 -13.61 -0.31 -21.43
CA THR A 14 -12.98 0.99 -21.13
C THR A 14 -12.01 0.97 -19.95
N ASP A 15 -11.97 -0.12 -19.19
CA ASP A 15 -11.22 -0.16 -17.93
C ASP A 15 -9.83 -0.79 -18.17
N ALA A 16 -8.77 -0.06 -17.79
CA ALA A 16 -7.37 -0.50 -17.94
C ALA A 16 -6.98 -1.65 -16.98
N PHE A 17 -7.78 -1.86 -15.93
CA PHE A 17 -7.53 -2.84 -14.88
C PHE A 17 -8.80 -3.64 -14.58
N CYS A 18 -8.64 -4.90 -14.17
CA CYS A 18 -9.77 -5.69 -13.67
C CYS A 18 -10.18 -5.17 -12.28
N PRO A 19 -11.47 -4.82 -12.05
CA PRO A 19 -11.93 -4.30 -10.76
C PRO A 19 -11.90 -5.35 -9.64
N GLU A 20 -11.89 -6.64 -9.98
CA GLU A 20 -11.93 -7.73 -8.99
C GLU A 20 -10.54 -8.12 -8.49
N CYS A 21 -9.56 -8.25 -9.40
CA CYS A 21 -8.22 -8.72 -9.04
C CYS A 21 -7.11 -7.67 -9.24
N GLY A 22 -7.43 -6.49 -9.77
CA GLY A 22 -6.47 -5.42 -10.01
C GLY A 22 -5.45 -5.69 -11.13
N THR A 23 -5.52 -6.84 -11.80
CA THR A 23 -4.58 -7.18 -12.87
C THR A 23 -4.78 -6.25 -14.08
N LYS A 24 -3.69 -5.66 -14.57
CA LYS A 24 -3.67 -4.81 -15.77
C LYS A 24 -4.01 -5.65 -16.99
N ARG A 25 -4.89 -5.14 -17.86
CA ARG A 25 -5.13 -5.82 -19.15
C ARG A 25 -3.87 -5.73 -20.01
N HIS A 26 -3.48 -6.86 -20.61
CA HIS A 26 -2.71 -6.83 -21.85
C HIS A 26 -3.67 -6.30 -22.93
N GLU A 27 -3.45 -5.08 -23.39
CA GLU A 27 -3.99 -4.67 -24.69
C GLU A 27 -3.33 -5.59 -25.73
N PRO A 28 -4.11 -6.32 -26.54
CA PRO A 28 -3.52 -6.95 -27.71
C PRO A 28 -3.05 -5.80 -28.61
N ASP A 29 -1.73 -5.63 -28.72
CA ASP A 29 -1.12 -4.74 -29.70
C ASP A 29 -1.76 -5.06 -31.04
N GLY A 30 -2.48 -4.06 -31.56
CA GLY A 30 -3.31 -4.20 -32.74
C GLY A 30 -2.45 -4.44 -33.97
N GLU A 31 -2.25 -5.70 -34.32
CA GLU A 31 -2.10 -6.20 -35.69
C GLU A 31 -2.54 -7.68 -35.71
N VAL A 32 -3.86 -7.89 -35.63
CA VAL A 32 -4.46 -9.20 -35.95
C VAL A 32 -4.35 -9.37 -37.46
N SER A 33 -3.25 -10.00 -37.88
CA SER A 33 -3.15 -10.64 -39.19
C SER A 33 -4.20 -11.76 -39.25
N MET A 34 -5.25 -11.54 -40.03
CA MET A 34 -6.26 -12.55 -40.33
C MET A 34 -5.56 -13.75 -41.01
N PRO A 35 -5.61 -14.97 -40.44
CA PRO A 35 -5.22 -16.15 -41.19
C PRO A 35 -6.25 -16.38 -42.29
N SER A 36 -5.79 -16.34 -43.53
CA SER A 36 -6.57 -16.66 -44.72
C SER A 36 -7.14 -18.06 -44.60
N THR A 37 -8.46 -18.17 -44.66
CA THR A 37 -9.20 -19.40 -44.92
C THR A 37 -8.88 -19.89 -46.34
N ASP A 38 -7.79 -20.65 -46.50
CA ASP A 38 -7.54 -21.41 -47.74
C ASP A 38 -6.49 -22.52 -47.57
N GLU A 39 -6.68 -23.41 -46.58
CA GLU A 39 -6.02 -24.73 -46.54
C GLU A 39 -7.03 -25.73 -45.94
N ARG A 40 -7.93 -26.28 -46.77
CA ARG A 40 -7.74 -27.56 -47.49
C ARG A 40 -7.53 -28.69 -46.47
N ALA A 41 -8.60 -29.34 -46.03
CA ALA A 41 -9.12 -30.53 -46.72
C ALA A 41 -8.00 -31.52 -47.08
N ASP A 42 -7.47 -32.23 -46.08
CA ASP A 42 -7.06 -33.64 -46.19
C ASP A 42 -6.49 -34.10 -44.86
N GLN A 43 -7.25 -34.97 -44.16
CA GLN A 43 -6.74 -36.11 -43.38
C GLN A 43 -7.91 -36.73 -42.57
N ARG A 44 -8.70 -37.56 -43.26
CA ARG A 44 -9.39 -38.69 -42.65
C ARG A 44 -8.83 -39.95 -43.30
N ALA A 45 -8.29 -40.83 -42.46
CA ALA A 45 -8.32 -42.30 -42.52
C ALA A 45 -6.95 -42.93 -42.17
N ALA A 46 -6.86 -43.50 -40.96
CA ALA A 46 -6.40 -44.87 -40.73
C ALA A 46 -6.52 -45.20 -39.23
N GLU A 47 -7.18 -46.32 -38.93
CA GLU A 47 -7.48 -46.87 -37.60
C GLU A 47 -6.28 -47.70 -37.02
N PRO A 48 -6.46 -48.72 -36.15
CA PRO A 48 -6.42 -48.63 -34.68
C PRO A 48 -5.40 -49.60 -34.01
N GLY A 49 -5.18 -49.46 -32.70
CA GLY A 49 -4.82 -50.58 -31.81
C GLY A 49 -3.39 -50.64 -31.24
N GLY A 50 -3.30 -50.83 -29.92
CA GLY A 50 -2.07 -51.16 -29.17
C GLY A 50 -2.06 -50.49 -27.78
N SER A 51 -2.76 -51.05 -26.79
CA SER A 51 -2.21 -51.95 -25.75
C SER A 51 -1.11 -51.34 -24.87
N ALA A 52 -1.52 -50.97 -23.65
CA ALA A 52 -0.86 -51.16 -22.36
C ALA A 52 0.68 -51.01 -22.30
N ALA A 53 1.12 -49.87 -21.78
CA ALA A 53 2.28 -49.81 -20.89
C ALA A 53 1.98 -48.78 -19.79
N ASP A 54 1.94 -49.29 -18.57
CA ASP A 54 1.76 -48.63 -17.29
C ASP A 54 3.06 -47.89 -16.94
N GLU A 55 3.21 -46.66 -17.42
CA GLU A 55 4.22 -45.72 -16.95
C GLU A 55 3.51 -44.71 -16.05
N ARG A 56 3.56 -44.92 -14.73
CA ARG A 56 3.30 -43.88 -13.73
C ARG A 56 4.23 -42.70 -14.03
N PRO A 57 3.72 -41.55 -14.50
CA PRO A 57 4.47 -40.32 -14.43
C PRO A 57 4.60 -40.02 -12.94
N GLY A 58 5.84 -39.83 -12.48
CA GLY A 58 6.10 -39.43 -11.11
C GLY A 58 5.17 -38.28 -10.72
N GLU A 59 4.63 -38.37 -9.51
CA GLU A 59 4.16 -37.22 -8.75
C GLU A 59 5.16 -36.09 -8.97
N THR A 60 4.84 -35.21 -9.92
CA THR A 60 5.29 -33.83 -9.88
C THR A 60 4.87 -33.34 -8.52
N ALA A 61 5.86 -33.25 -7.63
CA ALA A 61 5.74 -32.48 -6.41
C ALA A 61 5.04 -31.18 -6.80
N GLU A 62 3.80 -31.03 -6.32
CA GLU A 62 3.11 -29.76 -6.38
C GLU A 62 4.11 -28.71 -5.89
N PRO A 63 4.35 -27.62 -6.65
CA PRO A 63 5.21 -26.55 -6.15
C PRO A 63 4.65 -26.21 -4.79
N ALA A 64 5.47 -26.40 -3.75
CA ALA A 64 5.07 -26.19 -2.36
C ALA A 64 4.33 -24.87 -2.32
N GLU A 65 3.02 -24.94 -2.02
CA GLU A 65 2.12 -23.80 -1.98
C GLU A 65 2.80 -22.76 -1.07
N GLU A 66 3.43 -21.75 -1.67
CA GLU A 66 4.29 -20.84 -0.93
C GLU A 66 3.40 -20.14 0.08
N ALA A 67 3.64 -20.42 1.37
CA ALA A 67 2.87 -19.90 2.48
C ALA A 67 2.65 -18.40 2.28
N SER A 68 1.38 -17.97 2.33
CA SER A 68 0.98 -16.60 2.06
C SER A 68 1.86 -15.63 2.86
N PRO A 69 2.41 -14.56 2.26
CA PRO A 69 3.31 -13.63 2.95
C PRO A 69 2.75 -13.12 4.28
N PHE A 70 1.42 -13.10 4.40
CA PHE A 70 0.67 -12.60 5.53
C PHE A 70 0.49 -13.58 6.70
N GLU A 71 0.92 -14.84 6.56
CA GLU A 71 0.98 -15.79 7.68
C GLU A 71 2.17 -15.51 8.60
N ARG A 72 3.12 -14.68 8.15
CA ARG A 72 4.26 -14.22 8.95
C ARG A 72 3.82 -13.21 10.02
N ASP A 73 4.62 -13.08 11.08
CA ASP A 73 4.43 -12.03 12.07
C ASP A 73 4.57 -10.63 11.43
N SER A 74 3.97 -9.61 12.05
CA SER A 74 3.90 -8.27 11.45
C SER A 74 5.28 -7.62 11.23
N PHE A 75 6.28 -7.92 12.07
CA PHE A 75 7.64 -7.41 11.87
C PHE A 75 8.32 -8.12 10.70
N SER A 76 8.25 -9.44 10.64
CA SER A 76 8.79 -10.20 9.52
C SER A 76 8.11 -9.81 8.22
N PHE A 77 6.78 -9.59 8.22
CA PHE A 77 6.06 -9.08 7.06
C PHE A 77 6.59 -7.71 6.64
N GLY A 78 6.62 -6.74 7.57
CA GLY A 78 7.07 -5.38 7.28
C GLY A 78 8.50 -5.33 6.71
N LEU A 79 9.41 -6.18 7.19
CA LEU A 79 10.79 -6.25 6.70
C LEU A 79 10.93 -6.99 5.37
N SER A 80 10.17 -8.07 5.15
CA SER A 80 10.33 -8.90 3.95
C SER A 80 9.49 -8.46 2.75
N TYR A 81 8.30 -7.91 2.97
CA TYR A 81 7.37 -7.50 1.92
C TYR A 81 7.93 -6.47 0.92
N PRO A 82 8.68 -5.42 1.34
CA PRO A 82 9.22 -4.44 0.39
C PRO A 82 10.20 -5.00 -0.65
N VAL A 83 10.74 -6.20 -0.43
CA VAL A 83 11.77 -6.83 -1.27
C VAL A 83 11.37 -8.23 -1.74
N SER A 84 10.11 -8.63 -1.55
CA SER A 84 9.66 -9.99 -1.90
C SER A 84 9.66 -10.24 -3.40
N ASP A 85 9.42 -9.21 -4.22
CA ASP A 85 9.52 -9.24 -5.68
C ASP A 85 10.87 -8.69 -6.20
N GLY A 86 11.91 -8.78 -5.36
CA GLY A 86 13.26 -8.33 -5.68
C GLY A 86 13.64 -6.96 -5.10
N TYR A 87 14.89 -6.56 -5.36
CA TYR A 87 15.50 -5.37 -4.75
C TYR A 87 15.40 -4.10 -5.60
N GLU A 88 14.88 -4.20 -6.82
CA GLU A 88 14.83 -3.07 -7.76
C GLU A 88 14.07 -1.85 -7.19
N PRO A 89 12.85 -1.96 -6.63
CA PRO A 89 12.14 -0.81 -6.07
C PRO A 89 12.89 -0.17 -4.89
N PHE A 90 13.59 -0.98 -4.10
CA PHE A 90 14.42 -0.50 -2.99
C PHE A 90 15.65 0.27 -3.49
N LEU A 91 16.34 -0.23 -4.51
CA LEU A 91 17.51 0.42 -5.10
C LEU A 91 17.13 1.76 -5.76
N LEU A 92 16.07 1.76 -6.58
CA LEU A 92 15.53 2.99 -7.18
C LEU A 92 15.09 3.99 -6.11
N GLY A 93 14.33 3.54 -5.11
CA GLY A 93 13.92 4.35 -3.98
C GLY A 93 15.09 4.97 -3.21
N SER A 94 16.20 4.25 -3.07
CA SER A 94 17.41 4.71 -2.39
C SER A 94 18.16 5.75 -3.21
N ILE A 95 18.22 5.59 -4.54
CA ILE A 95 18.76 6.60 -5.46
C ILE A 95 17.92 7.88 -5.38
N PHE A 96 16.59 7.77 -5.42
CA PHE A 96 15.70 8.93 -5.28
C PHE A 96 15.80 9.59 -3.92
N ALA A 97 15.97 8.85 -2.83
CA ALA A 97 16.19 9.43 -1.51
C ALA A 97 17.54 10.14 -1.40
N LEU A 98 18.59 9.57 -1.99
CA LEU A 98 19.92 10.18 -2.02
C LEU A 98 19.90 11.50 -2.79
N VAL A 99 19.35 11.51 -4.01
CA VAL A 99 19.17 12.75 -4.79
C VAL A 99 18.18 13.69 -4.09
N GLY A 100 17.14 13.13 -3.48
CA GLY A 100 16.11 13.80 -2.70
C GLY A 100 16.65 14.60 -1.52
N SER A 101 17.74 14.11 -0.90
CA SER A 101 18.42 14.83 0.17
C SER A 101 19.01 16.18 -0.30
N MET A 102 19.37 16.28 -1.58
CA MET A 102 19.87 17.51 -2.21
C MET A 102 18.74 18.31 -2.86
N ILE A 103 17.75 17.61 -3.44
CA ILE A 103 16.61 18.17 -4.17
C ILE A 103 15.32 17.60 -3.58
N PRO A 104 14.69 18.28 -2.59
CA PRO A 104 13.57 17.72 -1.82
C PRO A 104 12.41 17.17 -2.66
N PHE A 105 12.13 17.75 -3.83
CA PHE A 105 11.09 17.28 -4.75
C PHE A 105 11.33 15.85 -5.26
N VAL A 106 12.60 15.42 -5.36
CA VAL A 106 12.94 14.05 -5.78
C VAL A 106 12.65 13.04 -4.67
N GLY A 107 12.67 13.46 -3.39
CA GLY A 107 12.26 12.60 -2.28
C GLY A 107 10.77 12.22 -2.29
N LEU A 108 9.94 12.93 -3.08
CA LEU A 108 8.52 12.61 -3.21
C LEU A 108 8.29 11.23 -3.82
N PHE A 109 9.16 10.75 -4.71
CA PHE A 109 9.03 9.42 -5.31
C PHE A 109 9.16 8.32 -4.25
N THR A 110 10.12 8.44 -3.35
CA THR A 110 10.30 7.49 -2.23
C THR A 110 9.08 7.50 -1.31
N ASN A 111 8.54 8.68 -0.99
CA ASN A 111 7.34 8.78 -0.15
C ASN A 111 6.09 8.22 -0.85
N GLY A 112 5.93 8.45 -2.15
CA GLY A 112 4.84 7.91 -2.94
C GLY A 112 4.88 6.39 -3.04
N TYR A 113 6.07 5.82 -3.23
CA TYR A 113 6.24 4.37 -3.22
C TYR A 113 5.88 3.76 -1.87
N ALA A 114 6.38 4.34 -0.77
CA ALA A 114 6.00 3.91 0.57
C ALA A 114 4.47 3.94 0.76
N PHE A 115 3.81 4.96 0.23
CA PHE A 115 2.37 5.09 0.32
C PHE A 115 1.60 4.02 -0.47
N GLN A 116 2.02 3.75 -1.72
CA GLN A 116 1.45 2.67 -2.52
C GLN A 116 1.69 1.30 -1.88
N LEU A 117 2.86 1.11 -1.27
CA LEU A 117 3.23 -0.12 -0.56
C LEU A 117 2.32 -0.36 0.66
N ALA A 118 2.04 0.68 1.45
CA ALA A 118 1.07 0.60 2.56
C ALA A 118 -0.33 0.23 2.05
N GLY A 119 -0.79 0.84 0.95
CA GLY A 119 -2.08 0.52 0.34
C GLY A 119 -2.16 -0.92 -0.21
N ALA A 120 -1.07 -1.40 -0.83
CA ALA A 120 -0.96 -2.77 -1.32
C ALA A 120 -1.03 -3.79 -0.17
N ALA A 121 -0.26 -3.57 0.90
CA ALA A 121 -0.32 -4.38 2.11
C ALA A 121 -1.70 -4.33 2.79
N ALA A 122 -2.31 -3.14 2.88
CA ALA A 122 -3.65 -2.96 3.45
C ALA A 122 -4.75 -3.66 2.65
N SER A 123 -4.60 -3.74 1.33
CA SER A 123 -5.52 -4.47 0.43
C SER A 123 -5.22 -5.97 0.35
N GLY A 124 -4.19 -6.46 1.04
CA GLY A 124 -3.85 -7.88 1.08
C GLY A 124 -3.21 -8.39 -0.22
N ARG A 125 -2.59 -7.52 -1.02
CA ARG A 125 -1.86 -7.96 -2.22
C ARG A 125 -0.64 -8.79 -1.82
N PRO A 126 -0.39 -9.94 -2.46
CA PRO A 126 0.76 -10.78 -2.13
C PRO A 126 2.09 -10.12 -2.53
N ASP A 127 2.08 -9.34 -3.62
CA ASP A 127 3.28 -8.73 -4.17
C ASP A 127 3.29 -7.20 -4.01
N PRO A 128 4.47 -6.61 -3.74
CA PRO A 128 4.62 -5.16 -3.67
C PRO A 128 4.38 -4.51 -5.04
N PRO A 129 3.97 -3.22 -5.07
CA PRO A 129 3.84 -2.50 -6.33
C PRO A 129 5.21 -2.33 -7.01
N GLY A 130 5.22 -2.37 -8.35
CA GLY A 130 6.39 -2.04 -9.17
C GLY A 130 6.70 -0.53 -9.18
N PHE A 131 7.87 -0.16 -9.71
CA PHE A 131 8.31 1.24 -9.79
C PHE A 131 7.97 1.92 -11.13
N ASP A 132 7.19 1.28 -11.99
CA ASP A 132 7.05 1.68 -13.40
C ASP A 132 6.24 2.96 -13.62
N ALA A 133 5.32 3.26 -12.71
CA ALA A 133 4.41 4.39 -12.79
C ALA A 133 4.97 5.63 -12.07
N PHE A 134 6.09 6.15 -12.55
CA PHE A 134 6.79 7.30 -11.94
C PHE A 134 5.90 8.51 -11.68
N VAL A 135 4.97 8.81 -12.60
CA VAL A 135 4.03 9.93 -12.44
C VAL A 135 3.09 9.70 -11.25
N ASP A 136 2.55 8.49 -11.12
CA ASP A 136 1.65 8.14 -10.03
C ASP A 136 2.40 8.15 -8.69
N LEU A 137 3.64 7.63 -8.65
CA LEU A 137 4.51 7.71 -7.47
C LEU A 137 4.74 9.17 -7.05
N PHE A 138 5.03 10.06 -7.99
CA PHE A 138 5.21 11.48 -7.68
C PHE A 138 3.92 12.11 -7.13
N VAL A 139 2.78 11.84 -7.77
CA VAL A 139 1.48 12.38 -7.36
C VAL A 139 1.08 11.87 -5.98
N ASP A 140 1.27 10.58 -5.71
CA ASP A 140 0.97 9.98 -4.41
C ASP A 140 1.93 10.49 -3.33
N GLY A 141 3.20 10.70 -3.66
CA GLY A 141 4.18 11.33 -2.77
C GLY A 141 3.81 12.77 -2.42
N LEU A 142 3.37 13.55 -3.40
CA LEU A 142 2.86 14.91 -3.19
C LEU A 142 1.63 14.90 -2.29
N ARG A 143 0.68 14.01 -2.55
CA ARG A 143 -0.53 13.85 -1.73
C ARG A 143 -0.21 13.45 -0.29
N ALA A 144 0.67 12.47 -0.08
CA ALA A 144 1.13 12.06 1.25
C ALA A 144 1.80 13.24 1.99
N THR A 145 2.61 14.02 1.28
CA THR A 145 3.25 15.22 1.83
C THR A 145 2.21 16.27 2.24
N VAL A 146 1.20 16.52 1.39
CA VAL A 146 0.09 17.43 1.73
C VAL A 146 -0.70 16.91 2.94
N ALA A 147 -0.98 15.61 3.02
CA ALA A 147 -1.68 15.01 4.17
C ALA A 147 -0.89 15.22 5.48
N LEU A 148 0.42 15.01 5.45
CA LEU A 148 1.31 15.29 6.57
C LEU A 148 1.30 16.77 6.94
N LEU A 149 1.42 17.67 5.96
CA LEU A 149 1.41 19.11 6.22
C LEU A 149 0.09 19.58 6.83
N VAL A 150 -1.04 19.05 6.39
CA VAL A 150 -2.35 19.34 6.98
C VAL A 150 -2.42 18.84 8.42
N LEU A 151 -1.99 17.61 8.69
CA LEU A 151 -2.02 17.03 10.03
C LEU A 151 -1.09 17.78 11.01
N TRP A 152 0.17 17.97 10.63
CA TRP A 152 1.16 18.63 11.45
C TRP A 152 0.90 20.14 11.58
N GLY A 153 0.41 20.77 10.51
CA GLY A 153 -0.05 22.16 10.55
C GLY A 153 -1.22 22.34 11.51
N GLY A 154 -2.23 21.47 11.44
CA GLY A 154 -3.35 21.46 12.38
C GLY A 154 -2.89 21.24 13.83
N THR A 155 -2.01 20.25 14.05
CA THR A 155 -1.41 19.97 15.36
C THR A 155 -0.66 21.18 15.91
N ALA A 156 0.15 21.85 15.09
CA ALA A 156 0.90 23.05 15.49
C ALA A 156 -0.02 24.23 15.83
N ILE A 157 -1.09 24.45 15.05
CA ILE A 157 -2.09 25.49 15.31
C ILE A 157 -2.80 25.22 16.65
N VAL A 158 -3.24 23.98 16.89
CA VAL A 158 -3.87 23.60 18.17
C VAL A 158 -2.89 23.77 19.32
N GLY A 159 -1.63 23.35 19.16
CA GLY A 159 -0.59 23.52 20.17
C GLY A 159 -0.34 24.99 20.52
N ALA A 160 -0.27 25.86 19.51
CA ALA A 160 -0.13 27.30 19.70
C ALA A 160 -1.34 27.92 20.42
N ALA A 161 -2.56 27.50 20.06
CA ALA A 161 -3.77 27.95 20.73
C ALA A 161 -3.81 27.51 22.21
N VAL A 162 -3.45 26.26 22.50
CA VAL A 162 -3.32 25.74 23.88
C VAL A 162 -2.28 26.54 24.67
N ALA A 163 -1.12 26.82 24.07
CA ALA A 163 -0.08 27.63 24.71
C ALA A 163 -0.59 29.05 25.05
N ALA A 164 -1.27 29.70 24.11
CA ALA A 164 -1.81 31.04 24.28
C ALA A 164 -2.91 31.10 25.36
N VAL A 165 -3.82 30.12 25.40
CA VAL A 165 -4.85 30.04 26.44
C VAL A 165 -4.22 29.81 27.81
N ALA A 166 -3.24 28.90 27.89
CA ALA A 166 -2.53 28.61 29.14
C ALA A 166 -1.81 29.85 29.70
N GLU A 167 -1.23 30.68 28.83
CA GLU A 167 -0.62 31.94 29.21
C GLU A 167 -1.66 32.94 29.74
N GLN A 168 -2.82 33.07 29.08
CA GLN A 168 -3.89 33.98 29.50
C GLN A 168 -4.46 33.64 30.89
N VAL A 169 -4.55 32.35 31.24
CA VAL A 169 -5.06 31.90 32.55
C VAL A 169 -3.96 31.86 33.63
N GLY A 170 -2.73 32.30 33.31
CA GLY A 170 -1.64 32.37 34.27
C GLY A 170 -1.08 31.01 34.71
N LEU A 171 -1.16 29.98 33.86
CA LEU A 171 -0.56 28.68 34.17
C LEU A 171 0.97 28.80 34.24
N ALA A 172 1.56 28.10 35.21
CA ALA A 172 3.01 27.99 35.32
C ALA A 172 3.60 27.36 34.04
N GLY A 173 4.81 27.78 33.67
CA GLY A 173 5.47 27.36 32.43
C GLY A 173 5.48 25.84 32.23
N GLY A 174 5.79 25.06 33.29
CA GLY A 174 5.81 23.60 33.19
C GLY A 174 4.45 22.96 32.86
N VAL A 175 3.33 23.53 33.33
CA VAL A 175 1.98 23.01 33.02
C VAL A 175 1.61 23.34 31.57
N ARG A 176 1.93 24.55 31.11
CA ARG A 176 1.76 24.95 29.72
C ARG A 176 2.57 24.05 28.79
N ASP A 177 3.84 23.83 29.09
CA ASP A 177 4.75 23.06 28.23
C ASP A 177 4.30 21.58 28.16
N LEU A 178 3.82 21.02 29.29
CA LEU A 178 3.18 19.70 29.30
C LEU A 178 1.94 19.65 28.40
N ALA A 179 1.05 20.65 28.48
CA ALA A 179 -0.15 20.69 27.65
C ALA A 179 0.19 20.73 26.14
N VAL A 180 1.19 21.53 25.74
CA VAL A 180 1.67 21.58 24.36
C VAL A 180 2.31 20.24 23.94
N ALA A 181 3.10 19.63 24.82
CA ALA A 181 3.70 18.32 24.56
C ALA A 181 2.64 17.23 24.35
N LEU A 182 1.54 17.25 25.11
CA LEU A 182 0.43 16.33 24.92
C LEU A 182 -0.27 16.52 23.56
N VAL A 183 -0.42 17.76 23.08
CA VAL A 183 -0.94 18.04 21.74
C VAL A 183 0.01 17.51 20.67
N ALA A 184 1.32 17.75 20.81
CA ALA A 184 2.32 17.22 19.88
C ALA A 184 2.32 15.68 19.87
N PHE A 185 2.21 15.05 21.04
CA PHE A 185 2.11 13.60 21.17
C PHE A 185 0.83 13.07 20.51
N ALA A 186 -0.31 13.74 20.65
CA ALA A 186 -1.54 13.36 19.97
C ALA A 186 -1.41 13.43 18.44
N GLY A 187 -0.76 14.47 17.91
CA GLY A 187 -0.46 14.58 16.47
C GLY A 187 0.46 13.46 15.97
N LEU A 188 1.52 13.16 16.73
CA LEU A 188 2.41 12.04 16.44
C LEU A 188 1.66 10.69 16.47
N TYR A 189 0.84 10.49 17.50
CA TYR A 189 0.01 9.29 17.65
C TYR A 189 -0.97 9.11 16.50
N LEU A 190 -1.55 10.19 15.96
CA LEU A 190 -2.49 10.11 14.84
C LEU A 190 -1.80 9.97 13.47
N THR A 191 -0.51 10.26 13.37
CA THR A 191 0.22 10.27 12.08
C THR A 191 0.15 8.93 11.34
N PRO A 192 0.51 7.78 11.94
CA PRO A 192 0.43 6.52 11.22
C PRO A 192 -1.01 6.14 10.86
N ALA A 193 -1.98 6.39 11.74
CA ALA A 193 -3.39 6.12 11.46
C ALA A 193 -3.89 6.89 10.22
N VAL A 194 -3.67 8.20 10.18
CA VAL A 194 -4.09 9.06 9.06
C VAL A 194 -3.41 8.64 7.77
N LEU A 195 -2.09 8.43 7.79
CA LEU A 195 -1.35 8.04 6.60
C LEU A 195 -1.80 6.70 6.06
N THR A 196 -1.99 5.71 6.92
CA THR A 196 -2.36 4.36 6.50
C THR A 196 -3.80 4.31 6.01
N ALA A 197 -4.72 4.99 6.69
CA ALA A 197 -6.09 5.11 6.22
C ALA A 197 -6.16 5.87 4.88
N TYR A 198 -5.31 6.89 4.70
CA TYR A 198 -5.19 7.56 3.41
C TYR A 198 -4.65 6.61 2.33
N ALA A 199 -3.63 5.81 2.64
CA ALA A 199 -3.01 4.88 1.70
C ALA A 199 -3.97 3.78 1.27
N ALA A 200 -4.75 3.28 2.22
CA ALA A 200 -5.75 2.25 1.98
C ALA A 200 -6.94 2.78 1.16
N THR A 201 -7.38 4.02 1.40
CA THR A 201 -8.62 4.56 0.78
C THR A 201 -8.40 5.44 -0.44
N GLY A 202 -7.19 5.97 -0.65
CA GLY A 202 -6.86 6.89 -1.74
C GLY A 202 -7.56 8.25 -1.71
N ARG A 203 -8.37 8.56 -0.68
CA ARG A 203 -9.20 9.78 -0.63
C ARG A 203 -9.00 10.59 0.65
N PHE A 204 -8.62 11.85 0.50
CA PHE A 204 -8.36 12.78 1.62
C PHE A 204 -9.53 12.88 2.61
N PRO A 205 -10.80 13.12 2.19
CA PRO A 205 -11.88 13.28 3.16
C PRO A 205 -12.15 12.01 3.98
N ARG A 206 -11.90 10.83 3.40
CA ARG A 206 -12.08 9.54 4.08
C ARG A 206 -10.99 9.31 5.12
N ALA A 207 -9.75 9.65 4.78
CA ALA A 207 -8.60 9.53 5.65
C ALA A 207 -8.67 10.38 6.93
N PHE A 208 -9.46 11.44 6.96
CA PHE A 208 -9.68 12.25 8.17
C PHE A 208 -11.04 11.98 8.83
N SER A 209 -11.79 11.01 8.33
CA SER A 209 -13.09 10.67 8.93
C SER A 209 -12.92 9.74 10.14
N GLY A 210 -13.83 9.89 11.10
CA GLY A 210 -13.86 9.04 12.30
C GLY A 210 -14.08 7.55 11.99
N ARG A 211 -14.70 7.23 10.84
CA ARG A 211 -15.01 5.84 10.45
C ARG A 211 -13.78 5.01 10.09
N TYR A 212 -12.74 5.64 9.50
CA TYR A 212 -11.50 4.94 9.17
C TYR A 212 -10.42 5.25 10.19
N THR A 213 -9.97 6.50 10.25
CA THR A 213 -8.85 6.89 11.12
C THR A 213 -9.21 6.87 12.59
N GLY A 214 -10.41 7.33 12.96
CA GLY A 214 -10.84 7.31 14.36
C GLY A 214 -11.00 5.88 14.89
N ALA A 215 -11.69 5.03 14.14
CA ALA A 215 -11.87 3.62 14.46
C ALA A 215 -10.52 2.87 14.51
N PHE A 216 -9.63 3.11 13.53
CA PHE A 216 -8.30 2.51 13.53
C PHE A 216 -7.46 3.00 14.70
N ALA A 217 -7.31 4.32 14.90
CA ALA A 217 -6.47 4.90 15.96
C ALA A 217 -6.92 4.55 17.38
N THR A 218 -8.14 4.06 17.56
CA THR A 218 -8.68 3.62 18.86
C THR A 218 -8.76 2.10 18.98
N SER A 219 -8.35 1.36 17.95
CA SER A 219 -8.37 -0.11 17.97
C SER A 219 -7.25 -0.68 18.83
N LYS A 220 -7.47 -1.91 19.31
CA LYS A 220 -6.46 -2.65 20.06
C LYS A 220 -5.26 -2.98 19.18
N GLU A 221 -5.53 -3.38 17.94
CA GLU A 221 -4.53 -3.71 16.91
C GLU A 221 -3.63 -2.51 16.64
N TYR A 222 -4.20 -1.30 16.58
CA TYR A 222 -3.42 -0.08 16.43
C TYR A 222 -2.53 0.22 17.62
N LEU A 223 -3.02 0.05 18.85
CA LEU A 223 -2.24 0.32 20.05
C LEU A 223 -1.03 -0.64 20.15
N GLU A 224 -1.24 -1.92 19.83
CA GLU A 224 -0.17 -2.91 19.74
C GLU A 224 0.82 -2.56 18.61
N ALA A 225 0.30 -2.20 17.43
CA ALA A 225 1.11 -1.77 16.30
C ALA A 225 1.92 -0.51 16.60
N PHE A 226 1.35 0.45 17.31
CA PHE A 226 2.02 1.70 17.68
C PHE A 226 3.17 1.43 18.67
N ALA A 227 2.94 0.58 19.67
CA ALA A 227 4.01 0.18 20.59
C ALA A 227 5.15 -0.56 19.87
N ALA A 228 4.82 -1.48 18.97
CA ALA A 228 5.78 -2.18 18.11
C ALA A 228 6.53 -1.22 17.17
N TRP A 229 5.82 -0.23 16.61
CA TRP A 229 6.40 0.78 15.73
C TRP A 229 7.43 1.66 16.45
N VAL A 230 7.23 1.98 17.73
CA VAL A 230 8.25 2.70 18.53
C VAL A 230 9.56 1.91 18.60
N LEU A 231 9.50 0.58 18.77
CA LEU A 231 10.69 -0.27 18.75
C LEU A 231 11.36 -0.30 17.37
N LEU A 232 10.56 -0.44 16.30
CA LEU A 232 11.03 -0.34 14.92
C LEU A 232 11.73 1.00 14.65
N LEU A 233 11.17 2.10 15.15
CA LEU A 233 11.72 3.44 15.00
C LEU A 233 13.06 3.58 15.73
N VAL A 234 13.19 3.04 16.94
CA VAL A 234 14.47 3.01 17.67
C VAL A 234 15.51 2.21 16.89
N MET A 235 15.17 1.00 16.41
CA MET A 235 16.10 0.18 15.61
C MET A 235 16.52 0.89 14.32
N ALA A 236 15.58 1.47 13.58
CA ALA A 236 15.85 2.23 12.37
C ALA A 236 16.75 3.45 12.66
N THR A 237 16.53 4.15 13.78
CA THR A 237 17.36 5.29 14.18
C THR A 237 18.79 4.86 14.51
N VAL A 238 18.96 3.75 15.24
CA VAL A 238 20.29 3.20 15.54
C VAL A 238 21.02 2.81 14.25
N LEU A 239 20.34 2.11 13.33
CA LEU A 239 20.91 1.74 12.03
C LEU A 239 21.24 2.97 11.17
N TRP A 240 20.38 3.99 11.20
CA TRP A 240 20.60 5.23 10.47
C TRP A 240 21.80 5.99 11.02
N LEU A 241 21.94 6.08 12.35
CA LEU A 241 23.11 6.69 12.99
C LEU A 241 24.39 5.91 12.70
N ALA A 242 24.34 4.58 12.76
CA ALA A 242 25.48 3.73 12.43
C ALA A 242 25.89 3.88 10.95
N SER A 243 24.91 4.08 10.05
CA SER A 243 25.17 4.19 8.62
C SER A 243 25.76 5.54 8.22
N ILE A 244 25.70 6.59 9.06
CA ILE A 244 26.38 7.90 8.84
C ILE A 244 27.88 7.73 8.57
N LEU A 245 28.51 6.67 9.11
CA LEU A 245 29.90 6.33 8.80
C LEU A 245 30.15 6.12 7.31
N THR A 246 29.11 5.78 6.56
CA THR A 246 29.10 5.75 5.10
C THR A 246 28.33 6.97 4.59
N LEU A 247 28.86 7.69 3.61
CA LEU A 247 28.19 8.89 3.08
C LEU A 247 26.79 8.58 2.50
N VAL A 248 26.62 7.36 1.97
CA VAL A 248 25.42 6.94 1.23
C VAL A 248 24.46 6.11 2.09
N GLY A 249 24.95 5.47 3.16
CA GLY A 249 24.15 4.58 4.00
C GLY A 249 22.91 5.22 4.65
N PRO A 250 22.92 6.49 5.10
CA PRO A 250 21.73 7.11 5.67
C PRO A 250 20.54 7.14 4.71
N ALA A 251 20.79 7.34 3.40
CA ALA A 251 19.74 7.33 2.39
C ALA A 251 19.14 5.93 2.22
N PHE A 252 19.98 4.88 2.13
CA PHE A 252 19.53 3.51 1.99
C PHE A 252 18.74 3.02 3.21
N VAL A 253 19.26 3.31 4.42
CA VAL A 253 18.58 2.93 5.67
C VAL A 253 17.25 3.68 5.81
N ALA A 254 17.21 4.97 5.52
CA ALA A 254 15.98 5.76 5.59
C ALA A 254 14.92 5.26 4.60
N THR A 255 15.31 4.95 3.36
CA THR A 255 14.40 4.37 2.35
C THR A 255 13.85 3.04 2.82
N TYR A 256 14.73 2.11 3.22
CA TYR A 256 14.29 0.78 3.65
C TYR A 256 13.37 0.86 4.87
N ALA A 257 13.72 1.68 5.87
CA ALA A 257 12.89 1.88 7.04
C ALA A 257 11.52 2.46 6.69
N SER A 258 11.46 3.44 5.78
CA SER A 258 10.20 4.02 5.30
C SER A 258 9.30 2.96 4.65
N TYR A 259 9.87 2.10 3.79
CA TYR A 259 9.12 1.04 3.13
C TYR A 259 8.67 -0.04 4.11
N ALA A 260 9.54 -0.43 5.04
CA ALA A 260 9.21 -1.40 6.07
C ALA A 260 8.09 -0.90 7.00
N PHE A 261 8.12 0.39 7.38
CA PHE A 261 7.06 1.01 8.18
C PHE A 261 5.75 1.04 7.40
N ALA A 262 5.79 1.40 6.12
CA ALA A 262 4.60 1.42 5.28
C ALA A 262 3.94 0.04 5.16
N ALA A 263 4.72 -0.99 4.86
CA ALA A 263 4.23 -2.37 4.79
C ALA A 263 3.68 -2.84 6.15
N PHE A 264 4.41 -2.56 7.24
CA PHE A 264 4.00 -2.87 8.61
C PHE A 264 2.64 -2.24 8.97
N TRP A 265 2.47 -0.95 8.67
CA TRP A 265 1.22 -0.26 8.97
C TRP A 265 0.07 -0.74 8.09
N GLY A 266 0.31 -0.99 6.81
CA GLY A 266 -0.67 -1.60 5.90
C GLY A 266 -1.16 -2.96 6.40
N TYR A 267 -0.26 -3.82 6.88
CA TYR A 267 -0.60 -5.10 7.49
C TYR A 267 -1.58 -4.94 8.66
N HIS A 268 -1.28 -4.05 9.61
CA HIS A 268 -2.13 -3.83 10.78
C HIS A 268 -3.49 -3.20 10.42
N TYR A 269 -3.52 -2.35 9.38
CA TYR A 269 -4.79 -1.82 8.87
C TYR A 269 -5.66 -2.93 8.28
N ARG A 270 -5.06 -3.86 7.52
CA ARG A 270 -5.78 -5.02 7.00
C ARG A 270 -6.31 -5.90 8.13
N GLU A 271 -5.52 -6.13 9.16
CA GLU A 271 -5.97 -6.93 10.31
C GLU A 271 -7.14 -6.28 11.04
N ALA A 272 -7.10 -4.95 11.22
CA ALA A 272 -8.24 -4.20 11.74
C ALA A 272 -9.48 -4.28 10.82
N ALA A 273 -9.29 -4.33 9.50
CA ALA A 273 -10.38 -4.50 8.53
C ALA A 273 -10.98 -5.91 8.60
N ASN A 274 -10.14 -6.95 8.70
CA ASN A 274 -10.54 -8.35 8.86
C ASN A 274 -11.29 -8.58 10.19
N ALA A 275 -10.88 -7.89 11.25
CA ALA A 275 -11.57 -7.86 12.54
C ALA A 275 -12.89 -7.05 12.52
N GLY A 276 -13.20 -6.37 11.40
CA GLY A 276 -14.40 -5.56 11.25
C GLY A 276 -14.38 -4.23 12.00
N VAL A 277 -13.21 -3.79 12.49
CA VAL A 277 -13.05 -2.50 13.19
C VAL A 277 -13.12 -1.34 12.20
N VAL A 278 -12.46 -1.48 11.05
CA VAL A 278 -12.54 -0.52 9.95
C VAL A 278 -13.29 -1.14 8.76
N PRO A 279 -13.96 -0.33 7.93
CA PRO A 279 -14.64 -0.85 6.76
C PRO A 279 -13.65 -1.52 5.79
N PRO A 280 -14.01 -2.67 5.20
CA PRO A 280 -13.19 -3.30 4.17
C PRO A 280 -13.21 -2.45 2.89
N LEU A 281 -12.04 -2.34 2.25
CA LEU A 281 -11.83 -1.44 1.11
C LEU A 281 -12.75 -1.75 -0.08
N ALA A 282 -12.94 -3.03 -0.41
CA ALA A 282 -13.79 -3.45 -1.53
C ALA A 282 -15.29 -3.12 -1.34
N ALA A 283 -15.80 -3.26 -0.11
CA ALA A 283 -17.24 -3.12 0.14
C ALA A 283 -17.74 -1.66 0.04
N ASP A 284 -16.87 -0.68 0.29
CA ASP A 284 -17.26 0.72 0.19
C ASP A 284 -17.26 1.21 -1.28
N ASP A 285 -16.36 0.70 -2.12
CA ASP A 285 -16.35 1.02 -3.56
C ASP A 285 -17.59 0.45 -4.26
N GLU A 286 -18.01 -0.77 -3.92
CA GLU A 286 -19.25 -1.37 -4.44
C GLU A 286 -20.51 -0.59 -4.02
N ARG A 287 -20.60 -0.17 -2.75
CA ARG A 287 -21.75 0.63 -2.25
C ARG A 287 -21.82 2.00 -2.91
N GLU A 288 -20.68 2.62 -3.16
CA GLU A 288 -20.63 3.91 -3.85
C GLU A 288 -20.98 3.77 -5.33
N GLN A 289 -20.48 2.74 -6.00
CA GLN A 289 -20.88 2.40 -7.38
C GLN A 289 -22.39 2.12 -7.46
N ALA A 290 -22.96 1.42 -6.46
CA ALA A 290 -24.40 1.20 -6.37
C ALA A 290 -25.19 2.49 -6.11
N ALA A 291 -24.65 3.43 -5.33
CA ALA A 291 -25.27 4.74 -5.08
C ALA A 291 -25.20 5.68 -6.30
N ILE A 292 -24.20 5.51 -7.17
CA ILE A 292 -24.02 6.28 -8.41
C ILE A 292 -24.71 5.58 -9.61
N GLY A 293 -25.15 4.33 -9.45
CA GLY A 293 -25.90 3.55 -10.44
C GLY A 293 -27.23 4.22 -10.87
N PRO A 294 -27.65 4.04 -12.13
CA PRO A 294 -28.48 4.98 -12.85
C PRO A 294 -29.91 5.08 -12.29
N THR A 295 -30.23 6.24 -11.72
CA THR A 295 -31.60 6.70 -11.47
C THR A 295 -32.37 7.07 -12.75
N ASN A 296 -31.83 6.80 -13.94
CA ASN A 296 -32.45 7.11 -15.23
C ASN A 296 -32.50 5.88 -16.15
N GLN A 297 -33.43 4.98 -15.86
CA GLN A 297 -34.13 4.19 -16.88
C GLN A 297 -35.60 4.16 -16.51
N SER A 298 -36.32 5.24 -16.82
CA SER A 298 -37.77 5.20 -16.96
C SER A 298 -38.11 5.04 -18.44
N PRO A 299 -39.12 4.20 -18.77
CA PRO A 299 -39.44 3.74 -20.13
C PRO A 299 -39.92 4.85 -21.07
#